data_AF-A0A2P2JYJ1-F1
#
_entry.id   AF-A0A2P2JYJ1-F1
#
_cell.length_a   1.000
_cell.length_b   1.000
_cell.length_c   1.000
_cell.angle_alpha   90.00
_cell.angle_beta   90.00
_cell.angle_gamma   90.00
#
_symmetry.space_group_name_H-M   'P 1'
#
loop_
_entity.id
_entity.type
_entity.pdbx_description
1 polymer ?
#
loop_
_entity_poly.entity_id
_entity_poly.type
_entity_poly.pdbx_seq_one_letter_code
_entity_poly.pdbx_strand_id
1 'polypeptide(L)'
;MMEWWYQSAEERMTAPTVYPPPPPPPSPKVAKDGIPLPPDRTICPLCSQKRVNPSVVTVSGFIYCYACIFKYISQYNRCPVTLMPANADQIRRLFHDM
;
A
#
# COMPACT_ATOMS: atom_id res chain seq x y z
N MET A 1 -12.58 -9.35 46.38
CA MET A 1 -13.02 -8.69 45.11
C MET A 1 -12.16 -7.48 44.74
N MET A 2 -11.06 -7.24 45.46
CA MET A 2 -10.13 -6.12 45.23
C MET A 2 -8.77 -6.63 44.70
N GLU A 3 -8.51 -7.93 44.83
CA GLU A 3 -7.26 -8.61 44.48
C GLU A 3 -6.92 -8.52 42.98
N TRP A 4 -7.93 -8.53 42.10
CA TRP A 4 -7.69 -8.49 40.65
C TRP A 4 -7.12 -7.16 40.16
N TRP A 5 -7.48 -6.04 40.81
CA TRP A 5 -6.94 -4.72 40.48
C TRP A 5 -5.46 -4.62 40.85
N TYR A 6 -5.09 -5.14 42.02
CA TYR A 6 -3.70 -5.15 42.49
C TYR A 6 -2.81 -6.04 41.61
N GLN A 7 -3.28 -7.24 41.27
CA GLN A 7 -2.54 -8.13 40.35
C GLN A 7 -2.32 -7.50 38.98
N SER A 8 -3.34 -6.87 38.39
CA SER A 8 -3.19 -6.20 37.08
C SER A 8 -2.24 -5.00 37.13
N ALA A 9 -2.18 -4.28 38.25
CA ALA A 9 -1.25 -3.16 38.44
C ALA A 9 0.20 -3.66 38.56
N GLU A 10 0.45 -4.70 39.36
CA GLU A 10 1.78 -5.30 39.53
C GLU A 10 2.32 -5.92 38.23
N GLU A 11 1.44 -6.57 37.46
CA GLU A 11 1.77 -7.18 36.17
C GLU A 11 2.15 -6.12 35.12
N ARG A 12 1.48 -4.95 35.13
CA ARG A 12 1.85 -3.81 34.26
C ARG A 12 3.17 -3.15 34.67
N MET A 13 3.52 -3.15 35.95
CA MET A 13 4.78 -2.58 36.44
C MET A 13 5.99 -3.47 36.14
N THR A 14 5.78 -4.78 36.03
CA THR A 14 6.82 -5.77 35.73
C THR A 14 6.90 -6.16 34.25
N ALA A 15 5.88 -5.82 33.46
CA ALA A 15 5.87 -6.05 32.02
C ALA A 15 7.04 -5.32 31.31
N PRO A 16 7.78 -6.00 30.41
CA PRO A 16 8.76 -5.35 29.56
C PRO A 16 8.10 -4.24 28.74
N THR A 17 8.63 -3.01 28.85
CA THR A 17 8.14 -1.84 28.07
C THR A 17 8.56 -1.89 26.61
N VAL A 18 9.41 -2.85 26.23
CA VAL A 18 9.89 -3.05 24.86
C VAL A 18 9.26 -4.33 24.32
N TYR A 19 8.18 -4.16 23.56
CA TYR A 19 7.61 -5.25 22.76
C TYR A 19 8.50 -5.52 21.55
N PRO A 20 8.58 -6.79 21.08
CA PRO A 20 9.17 -7.05 19.77
C PRO A 20 8.41 -6.25 18.71
N PRO A 21 9.10 -5.71 17.68
CA PRO A 21 8.43 -5.02 16.60
C PRO A 21 7.39 -5.95 15.97
N PRO A 22 6.17 -5.46 15.66
CA PRO A 22 5.15 -6.29 15.03
C PRO A 22 5.70 -6.83 13.70
N PRO A 23 5.25 -8.03 13.28
CA PRO A 23 5.63 -8.56 11.98
C PRO A 23 5.24 -7.56 10.86
N PRO A 24 6.05 -7.46 9.79
CA PRO A 24 5.74 -6.55 8.69
C PRO A 24 4.41 -6.91 8.03
N PRO A 25 3.67 -5.91 7.51
CA PRO A 25 2.44 -6.18 6.79
C PRO A 25 2.70 -7.03 5.54
N PRO A 26 1.76 -7.91 5.16
CA PRO A 26 1.91 -8.72 3.96
C PRO A 26 1.95 -7.86 2.70
N SER A 27 2.79 -8.25 1.73
CA SER A 27 2.86 -7.55 0.45
C SER A 27 1.52 -7.59 -0.30
N PRO A 28 1.12 -6.48 -0.96
CA PRO A 28 -0.06 -6.44 -1.81
C PRO A 28 -0.02 -7.51 -2.90
N LYS A 29 -1.09 -8.29 -3.03
CA LYS A 29 -1.21 -9.36 -4.04
C LYS A 29 -1.95 -8.86 -5.28
N VAL A 30 -1.52 -9.31 -6.46
CA VAL A 30 -2.26 -9.12 -7.71
C VAL A 30 -3.59 -9.86 -7.60
N ALA A 31 -4.69 -9.20 -7.94
CA ALA A 31 -6.00 -9.83 -7.97
C ALA A 31 -6.10 -10.82 -9.14
N LYS A 32 -6.95 -11.86 -9.02
CA LYS A 32 -7.15 -12.85 -10.09
C LYS A 32 -7.53 -12.22 -11.43
N ASP A 33 -8.39 -11.20 -11.39
CA ASP A 33 -8.85 -10.44 -12.56
C ASP A 33 -8.16 -9.07 -12.69
N GLY A 34 -7.07 -8.87 -11.95
CA GLY A 34 -6.23 -7.68 -12.07
C GLY A 34 -5.37 -7.72 -13.32
N ILE A 35 -4.90 -6.56 -13.78
CA ILE A 35 -3.97 -6.54 -14.90
C ILE A 35 -2.63 -7.18 -14.49
N PRO A 36 -1.98 -7.94 -15.39
CA PRO A 36 -0.68 -8.53 -15.11
C PRO A 36 0.39 -7.46 -14.98
N LEU A 37 1.41 -7.74 -14.16
CA LEU A 37 2.57 -6.87 -14.02
C LEU A 37 3.61 -7.19 -15.12
N PRO A 38 4.23 -6.17 -15.74
CA PRO A 38 5.34 -6.40 -16.65
C PRO A 38 6.56 -6.96 -15.87
N PRO A 39 7.41 -7.79 -16.51
CA PRO A 39 8.61 -8.33 -15.88
C PRO A 39 9.62 -7.23 -15.52
N ASP A 40 9.73 -6.20 -16.37
CA ASP A 40 10.53 -5.01 -16.09
C ASP A 40 9.73 -4.03 -15.21
N ARG A 41 10.27 -3.78 -14.02
CA ARG A 41 9.68 -2.89 -13.01
C ARG A 41 9.72 -1.41 -13.38
N THR A 42 10.39 -1.02 -14.46
CA THR A 42 10.39 0.36 -14.97
C THR A 42 9.25 0.64 -15.96
N ILE A 43 8.55 -0.42 -16.39
CA ILE A 43 7.43 -0.34 -17.33
C ILE A 43 6.11 -0.09 -16.60
N CYS A 44 5.27 0.76 -17.18
CA CYS A 44 3.91 1.02 -16.72
C CYS A 44 3.00 -0.16 -17.10
N PRO A 45 2.28 -0.78 -16.14
CA PRO A 45 1.38 -1.89 -16.43
C PRO A 45 0.18 -1.53 -17.34
N LEU A 46 -0.16 -0.23 -17.45
CA LEU A 46 -1.32 0.24 -18.21
C LEU A 46 -1.01 0.56 -19.68
N CYS A 47 0.14 1.19 -19.96
CA CYS A 47 0.52 1.57 -21.32
C CYS A 47 1.67 0.72 -21.89
N SER A 48 2.25 -0.17 -21.10
CA SER A 48 3.39 -1.02 -21.48
C SER A 48 4.61 -0.27 -22.00
N GLN A 49 4.74 1.02 -21.64
CA GLN A 49 5.89 1.86 -21.93
C GLN A 49 6.68 2.19 -20.65
N LYS A 50 7.91 2.67 -20.80
CA LYS A 50 8.71 3.19 -19.69
C LYS A 50 7.92 4.28 -18.95
N ARG A 51 7.91 4.20 -17.61
CA ARG A 51 7.11 5.13 -16.81
C ARG A 51 7.58 6.57 -16.99
N VAL A 52 6.63 7.44 -17.32
CA VAL A 52 6.78 8.90 -17.33
C VAL A 52 5.95 9.49 -16.20
N ASN A 53 6.51 10.44 -15.45
CA ASN A 53 5.89 11.01 -14.25
C ASN A 53 5.37 9.88 -13.31
N PRO A 54 6.27 9.02 -12.80
CA PRO A 54 5.88 7.84 -12.05
C PRO A 54 5.00 8.24 -10.86
N SER A 55 3.90 7.52 -10.66
CA SER A 55 2.94 7.79 -9.60
C SER A 55 2.48 6.49 -8.96
N VAL A 56 2.43 6.47 -7.64
CA VAL A 56 1.98 5.33 -6.84
C VAL A 56 0.51 5.49 -6.50
N VAL A 57 -0.22 4.37 -6.47
CA VAL A 57 -1.53 4.28 -5.82
C VAL A 57 -1.29 3.85 -4.38
N THR A 58 -1.57 4.73 -3.41
CA THR A 58 -1.17 4.51 -2.01
C THR A 58 -1.85 3.32 -1.35
N VAL A 59 -3.05 2.92 -1.80
CA VAL A 59 -3.76 1.75 -1.24
C VAL A 59 -3.10 0.43 -1.59
N SER A 60 -2.34 0.36 -2.69
CA SER A 60 -1.78 -0.89 -3.21
C SER A 60 -0.28 -0.88 -3.43
N GLY A 61 0.36 0.29 -3.40
CA GLY A 61 1.81 0.43 -3.60
C GLY A 61 2.30 0.23 -5.04
N PHE A 62 1.40 0.00 -6.01
CA PHE A 62 1.79 -0.15 -7.42
C PHE A 62 1.99 1.20 -8.12
N ILE A 63 2.98 1.25 -9.02
CA ILE A 63 3.43 2.45 -9.69
C ILE A 63 3.08 2.41 -11.18
N TYR A 64 2.61 3.53 -11.70
CA TYR A 64 2.17 3.74 -13.07
C TYR A 64 2.68 5.08 -13.60
N CYS A 65 2.44 5.41 -14.86
CA CYS A 65 2.50 6.80 -15.31
C CYS A 65 1.33 7.58 -14.71
N TYR A 66 1.55 8.83 -14.28
CA TYR A 66 0.49 9.68 -13.71
C TYR A 66 -0.77 9.74 -14.60
N ALA A 67 -0.59 10.04 -15.89
CA ALA A 67 -1.71 10.18 -16.83
C ALA A 67 -2.51 8.88 -16.99
N CYS A 68 -1.81 7.72 -17.01
CA CYS A 68 -2.46 6.42 -17.14
C CYS A 68 -3.32 6.09 -15.93
N ILE A 69 -2.76 6.24 -14.72
CA ILE A 69 -3.47 5.84 -13.51
C ILE A 69 -4.58 6.82 -13.13
N PHE A 70 -4.37 8.12 -13.36
CA PHE A 70 -5.42 9.11 -13.16
C PHE A 70 -6.62 8.81 -14.06
N LYS A 71 -6.40 8.58 -15.37
CA LYS A 71 -7.48 8.19 -16.31
C LYS A 71 -8.21 6.93 -15.85
N TYR A 72 -7.48 5.89 -15.45
CA TYR A 72 -8.10 4.62 -15.03
C TYR A 72 -8.93 4.79 -13.75
N ILE A 73 -8.38 5.43 -12.71
CA ILE A 73 -9.08 5.62 -11.44
C ILE A 73 -10.30 6.53 -11.61
N SER A 74 -10.21 7.59 -12.41
CA SER A 74 -11.36 8.45 -12.71
C SER A 74 -12.52 7.70 -13.37
N GLN A 75 -12.24 6.63 -14.12
CA GLN A 75 -13.26 5.82 -14.79
C GLN A 75 -13.78 4.67 -13.91
N TYR A 76 -12.89 3.98 -13.18
CA TYR A 76 -13.22 2.70 -12.53
C TYR A 76 -13.19 2.74 -10.99
N ASN A 77 -12.70 3.83 -10.38
CA ASN A 77 -12.58 4.02 -8.92
C ASN A 77 -11.89 2.84 -8.19
N ARG A 78 -10.85 2.26 -8.81
CA ARG A 78 -10.09 1.12 -8.26
C ARG A 78 -8.68 1.04 -8.81
N CYS A 79 -7.81 0.35 -8.08
CA CYS A 79 -6.47 0.00 -8.56
C CYS A 79 -6.54 -1.04 -9.69
N PRO A 80 -5.83 -0.86 -10.82
CA PRO A 80 -5.85 -1.82 -11.93
C PRO A 80 -5.34 -3.23 -11.58
N VAL A 81 -4.37 -3.32 -10.66
CA VAL A 81 -3.65 -4.58 -10.36
C VAL A 81 -4.30 -5.35 -9.21
N THR A 82 -4.75 -4.65 -8.16
CA THR A 82 -5.34 -5.29 -6.98
C THR A 82 -6.86 -5.24 -6.96
N LEU A 83 -7.48 -4.43 -7.83
CA LEU A 83 -8.91 -4.12 -7.84
C LEU A 83 -9.43 -3.53 -6.52
N MET A 84 -8.55 -3.16 -5.59
CA MET A 84 -8.91 -2.45 -4.37
C MET A 84 -9.51 -1.09 -4.71
N PRO A 85 -10.57 -0.64 -4.01
CA PRO A 85 -11.15 0.68 -4.21
C PRO A 85 -10.09 1.77 -4.09
N ALA A 86 -10.05 2.67 -5.07
CA ALA A 86 -9.09 3.74 -5.09
C ALA A 86 -9.67 5.01 -5.75
N ASN A 87 -9.28 6.18 -5.25
CA ASN A 87 -9.69 7.46 -5.82
C ASN A 87 -8.47 8.33 -6.17
N ALA A 88 -8.71 9.49 -6.79
CA ALA A 88 -7.64 10.38 -7.25
C ALA A 88 -6.77 10.91 -6.10
N ASP A 89 -7.33 11.09 -4.90
CA ASP A 89 -6.60 11.56 -3.71
C ASP A 89 -5.55 10.55 -3.22
N GLN A 90 -5.65 9.30 -3.64
CA GLN A 90 -4.70 8.23 -3.33
C GLN A 90 -3.62 8.08 -4.40
N ILE A 91 -3.57 8.97 -5.40
CA ILE A 91 -2.48 9.04 -6.37
C ILE A 91 -1.41 9.98 -5.82
N ARG A 92 -0.17 9.51 -5.72
CA ARG A 92 0.99 10.32 -5.32
C ARG A 92 2.07 10.24 -6.39
N ARG A 93 2.46 11.39 -6.93
CA ARG A 93 3.60 11.49 -7.85
C ARG A 93 4.88 11.20 -7.07
N LEU A 94 5.76 10.42 -7.68
CA LEU A 94 7.08 10.12 -7.15
C LEU A 94 8.09 11.04 -7.82
N PHE A 95 8.89 11.70 -7.00
CA PHE A 95 10.04 12.49 -7.41
C PHE A 95 11.29 11.78 -6.90
N HIS A 96 12.34 11.75 -7.71
CA HIS A 96 13.65 11.27 -7.27
C HIS A 96 14.49 12.52 -7.05
N ASP A 97 15.06 12.67 -5.85
CA ASP A 97 16.14 13.62 -5.65
C ASP A 97 17.33 13.16 -6.47
N MET A 98 17.89 14.07 -7.28
CA MET A 98 19.15 13.86 -7.99
C MET A 98 20.32 14.11 -7.06
#